data_AF-A0A0M4K183-F1
#
_entry.id   AF-A0A0M4K183-F1
#
_cell.length_a   1.000
_cell.length_b   1.000
_cell.length_c   1.000
_cell.angle_alpha   90.00
_cell.angle_beta   90.00
_cell.angle_gamma   90.00
#
_symmetry.space_group_name_H-M   'P 1'
#
loop_
_entity.id
_entity.type
_entity.pdbx_description
1 polymer ?
#
loop_
_entity_poly.entity_id
_entity_poly.type
_entity_poly.pdbx_seq_one_letter_code
_entity_poly.pdbx_strand_id
1 'polypeptide(L)'
;MKKILTLFTAFTLFASTSLSVISCETEKGFYLPDQPKNGEDIVNSLDNYFIEQERTRGIWSKELEECKYCSEDEQNAIKLKSEAWQRNSIYEAFILAFLSYKMTQLGYDYLESKKIPEQTYIIYNLSIFDDFVGYRQKDETLNNNTKDYILEIQKWAKKEVIHE
;
A
#
# COMPACT_ATOMS: atom_id res chain seq x y z
N MET A 1 -50.09 24.27 -7.67
CA MET A 1 -49.28 25.01 -6.69
C MET A 1 -49.78 24.73 -5.29
N LYS A 2 -49.04 23.95 -4.49
CA LYS A 2 -49.31 23.70 -3.06
C LYS A 2 -48.01 23.35 -2.31
N LYS A 3 -47.81 24.07 -1.18
CA LYS A 3 -47.02 23.81 0.04
C LYS A 3 -45.48 24.01 0.03
N ILE A 4 -45.09 25.07 0.74
CA ILE A 4 -43.81 25.27 1.43
C ILE A 4 -43.90 24.57 2.81
N LEU A 5 -42.87 23.85 3.23
CA LEU A 5 -42.39 23.81 4.63
C LEU A 5 -40.98 23.18 4.75
N THR A 6 -40.02 24.02 5.15
CA THR A 6 -38.91 23.86 6.13
C THR A 6 -38.84 22.55 6.95
N LEU A 7 -37.72 22.05 7.51
CA LEU A 7 -36.51 22.64 8.09
C LEU A 7 -35.45 21.53 8.38
N PHE A 8 -34.24 21.97 8.73
CA PHE A 8 -32.96 21.31 9.06
C PHE A 8 -32.91 20.02 9.93
N THR A 9 -31.70 19.43 9.89
CA THR A 9 -31.00 18.49 10.81
C THR A 9 -31.06 17.02 10.38
N ALA A 10 -29.96 16.26 10.29
CA ALA A 10 -28.78 16.28 11.14
C ALA A 10 -27.47 15.96 10.38
N PHE A 11 -26.42 16.67 10.79
CA PHE A 11 -25.05 16.19 10.77
C PHE A 11 -24.96 14.87 11.56
N THR A 12 -24.53 13.81 10.88
CA THR A 12 -23.72 12.73 11.46
C THR A 12 -22.61 12.48 10.43
N LEU A 13 -21.58 13.33 10.41
CA LEU A 13 -20.32 13.08 11.13
C LEU A 13 -19.95 11.60 11.20
N PHE A 14 -19.70 10.97 10.05
CA PHE A 14 -18.75 9.86 10.01
C PHE A 14 -17.34 10.43 9.82
N ALA A 15 -16.80 10.91 10.94
CA ALA A 15 -15.37 10.91 11.14
C ALA A 15 -14.97 9.47 11.48
N SER A 16 -14.39 8.76 10.50
CA SER A 16 -13.28 7.81 10.72
C SER A 16 -12.99 7.05 9.43
N THR A 17 -11.70 6.77 9.25
CA THR A 17 -11.04 5.99 8.20
C THR A 17 -10.59 6.80 6.99
N SER A 18 -9.30 7.14 7.02
CA SER A 18 -8.41 7.29 5.87
C SER A 18 -8.45 6.03 5.02
N LEU A 19 -9.56 5.84 4.32
CA LEU A 19 -9.71 4.84 3.28
C LEU A 19 -8.92 5.34 2.08
N SER A 20 -7.79 4.70 1.83
CA SER A 20 -7.14 4.68 0.53
C SER A 20 -8.08 4.01 -0.47
N VAL A 21 -9.14 4.71 -0.88
CA VAL A 21 -10.05 4.29 -1.95
C VAL A 21 -9.33 4.55 -3.26
N ILE A 22 -9.08 3.49 -4.02
CA ILE A 22 -8.51 3.64 -5.35
C ILE A 22 -9.53 3.11 -6.35
N SER A 23 -10.16 4.06 -7.05
CA SER A 23 -11.01 3.86 -8.23
C SER A 23 -10.17 4.24 -9.44
N CYS A 24 -10.12 3.39 -10.47
CA CYS A 24 -9.33 3.62 -11.68
C CYS A 24 -9.95 4.60 -12.68
N GLU A 25 -11.04 5.27 -12.32
CA GLU A 25 -11.61 6.34 -13.11
C GLU A 25 -11.69 7.61 -12.24
N THR A 26 -11.08 8.69 -12.74
CA THR A 26 -10.89 10.05 -12.19
C THR A 26 -9.63 10.29 -11.34
N GLU A 27 -8.77 11.17 -11.89
CA GLU A 27 -7.64 11.89 -11.29
C GLU A 27 -7.47 11.80 -9.78
N LYS A 28 -6.65 10.86 -9.29
CA LYS A 28 -5.96 11.01 -8.00
C LYS A 28 -4.60 10.32 -8.07
N GLY A 29 -3.55 11.13 -8.17
CA GLY A 29 -2.17 10.68 -8.02
C GLY A 29 -2.02 9.90 -6.71
N PHE A 30 -1.08 8.96 -6.70
CA PHE A 30 -0.80 8.21 -5.50
C PHE A 30 -0.38 9.15 -4.36
N TYR A 31 -1.09 9.11 -3.24
CA TYR A 31 -0.76 9.93 -2.07
C TYR A 31 0.13 9.13 -1.13
N LEU A 32 1.31 9.68 -0.84
CA LEU A 32 2.12 9.21 0.27
C LEU A 32 1.38 9.51 1.57
N PRO A 33 1.31 8.56 2.52
CA PRO A 33 0.71 8.82 3.83
C PRO A 33 1.58 9.83 4.62
N ASP A 34 1.01 10.40 5.67
CA ASP A 34 1.79 11.15 6.65
C ASP A 34 2.82 10.23 7.33
N GLN A 35 3.86 10.83 7.90
CA GLN A 35 4.86 10.07 8.67
C GLN A 35 4.19 9.48 9.94
N PRO A 36 4.38 8.18 10.24
CA PRO A 36 3.85 7.60 11.46
C PRO A 36 4.53 8.24 12.67
N LYS A 37 3.78 8.53 13.74
CA LYS A 37 4.32 9.14 14.96
C LYS A 37 4.59 8.12 16.06
N ASN A 38 3.94 6.96 16.00
CA ASN A 38 4.00 5.93 17.02
C ASN A 38 3.76 4.53 16.42
N GLY A 39 3.90 3.49 17.25
CA GLY A 39 3.68 2.10 16.85
C GLY A 39 2.25 1.78 16.45
N GLU A 40 1.24 2.48 16.97
CA GLU A 40 -0.15 2.30 16.56
C GLU A 40 -0.38 2.74 15.11
N ASP A 41 0.22 3.86 14.68
CA ASP A 41 0.17 4.31 13.29
C ASP A 41 0.82 3.28 12.36
N ILE A 42 1.95 2.70 12.79
CA ILE A 42 2.63 1.62 12.05
C ILE A 42 1.73 0.39 11.93
N VAL A 43 1.19 -0.11 13.05
CA VAL A 43 0.34 -1.32 13.05
C VAL A 43 -0.90 -1.13 12.19
N ASN A 44 -1.60 0.00 12.34
CA ASN A 44 -2.79 0.29 11.55
C ASN A 44 -2.49 0.31 10.05
N SER A 45 -1.33 0.85 9.68
CA SER A 45 -0.87 0.89 8.29
C SER A 45 -0.51 -0.50 7.77
N LEU A 46 0.32 -1.25 8.51
CA LEU A 46 0.74 -2.60 8.14
C LEU A 46 -0.45 -3.55 7.99
N ASP A 47 -1.38 -3.57 8.95
CA ASP A 47 -2.60 -4.37 8.87
C ASP A 47 -3.36 -4.11 7.57
N ASN A 48 -3.55 -2.83 7.23
CA ASN A 48 -4.23 -2.44 6.00
C ASN A 48 -3.46 -2.89 4.76
N TYR A 49 -2.14 -2.66 4.72
CA TYR A 49 -1.33 -3.03 3.55
C TYR A 49 -1.25 -4.54 3.34
N PHE A 50 -1.13 -5.35 4.40
CA PHE A 50 -1.15 -6.81 4.27
C PHE A 50 -2.51 -7.31 3.74
N ILE A 51 -3.62 -6.80 4.28
CA ILE A 51 -4.98 -7.17 3.82
C ILE A 51 -5.17 -6.79 2.34
N GLU A 52 -4.80 -5.56 1.96
CA GLU A 52 -4.92 -5.09 0.57
C GLU A 52 -3.96 -5.84 -0.37
N GLN A 53 -2.74 -6.14 0.07
CA GLN A 53 -1.79 -6.94 -0.70
C GLN A 53 -2.34 -8.33 -0.99
N GLU A 54 -2.92 -9.01 0.01
CA GLU A 54 -3.52 -10.33 -0.14
C GLU A 54 -4.73 -10.31 -1.08
N ARG A 55 -5.63 -9.34 -0.91
CA ARG A 55 -6.77 -9.14 -1.83
C ARG A 55 -6.29 -8.98 -3.27
N THR A 56 -5.28 -8.13 -3.47
CA THR A 56 -4.73 -7.83 -4.79
C THR A 56 -4.00 -9.04 -5.38
N ARG A 57 -3.33 -9.83 -4.52
CA ARG A 57 -2.70 -11.10 -4.90
C ARG A 57 -3.72 -12.10 -5.42
N GLY A 58 -4.87 -12.20 -4.76
CA GLY A 58 -5.97 -13.06 -5.20
C GLY A 58 -6.55 -12.65 -6.57
N ILE A 59 -6.55 -11.36 -6.91
CA ILE A 59 -7.01 -10.87 -8.21
C ILE A 59 -6.00 -11.24 -9.30
N TRP A 60 -4.73 -10.84 -9.16
CA TRP A 60 -3.74 -11.12 -10.22
C TRP A 60 -3.50 -12.62 -10.40
N SER A 61 -3.58 -13.42 -9.33
CA SER A 61 -3.44 -14.88 -9.43
C SER A 61 -4.50 -15.49 -10.35
N LYS A 62 -5.72 -14.95 -10.36
CA LYS A 62 -6.78 -15.38 -11.28
C LYS A 62 -6.50 -14.95 -12.71
N GLU A 63 -6.05 -13.71 -12.90
CA GLU A 63 -5.65 -13.19 -14.22
C GLU A 63 -4.52 -14.03 -14.84
N LEU A 64 -3.55 -14.51 -14.03
CA LEU A 64 -2.52 -15.41 -14.53
C LEU A 64 -2.97 -16.86 -14.69
N GLU A 65 -3.92 -17.35 -13.90
CA GLU A 65 -4.48 -18.70 -14.11
C GLU A 65 -5.18 -18.80 -15.48
N GLU A 66 -5.83 -17.72 -15.93
CA GLU A 66 -6.39 -17.62 -17.29
C GLU A 66 -5.31 -17.69 -18.39
N CYS A 67 -4.05 -17.39 -18.06
CA CYS A 67 -2.89 -17.48 -18.96
C CYS A 67 -1.85 -18.53 -18.53
N LYS A 68 -2.26 -19.56 -17.79
CA LYS A 68 -1.35 -20.56 -17.21
C LYS A 68 -0.48 -21.29 -18.24
N TYR A 69 -0.98 -21.43 -19.47
CA TYR A 69 -0.29 -22.10 -20.58
C TYR A 69 0.31 -21.13 -21.59
N CYS A 70 0.27 -19.83 -21.31
CA CYS A 70 0.88 -18.81 -22.16
C CYS A 70 2.40 -18.81 -22.03
N SER A 71 3.07 -18.28 -23.05
CA SER A 71 4.50 -18.00 -23.00
C SER A 71 4.86 -16.99 -21.91
N GLU A 72 6.13 -16.95 -21.53
CA GLU A 72 6.63 -15.99 -20.54
C GLU A 72 6.40 -14.54 -20.99
N ASP A 73 6.62 -14.23 -22.28
CA ASP A 73 6.40 -12.90 -22.85
C ASP A 73 4.93 -12.46 -22.73
N GLU A 74 3.98 -13.38 -22.98
CA GLU A 74 2.55 -13.11 -22.82
C GLU A 74 2.17 -12.89 -21.36
N GLN A 75 2.69 -13.71 -20.44
CA GLN A 75 2.46 -13.53 -19.01
C GLN A 75 3.04 -12.19 -18.50
N ASN A 76 4.22 -11.80 -18.99
CA ASN A 76 4.85 -10.52 -18.66
C ASN A 76 4.05 -9.34 -19.21
N ALA A 77 3.52 -9.45 -20.44
CA ALA A 77 2.64 -8.44 -21.01
C ALA A 77 1.33 -8.29 -20.21
N ILE A 78 0.78 -9.38 -19.67
CA ILE A 78 -0.38 -9.34 -18.77
C ILE A 78 -0.03 -8.66 -17.46
N LYS A 79 1.07 -9.04 -16.80
CA LYS A 79 1.53 -8.39 -15.56
C LYS A 79 1.73 -6.88 -15.75
N LEU A 80 2.35 -6.48 -16.86
CA LEU A 80 2.58 -5.07 -17.18
C LEU A 80 1.27 -4.26 -17.28
N LYS A 81 0.19 -4.90 -17.75
CA LYS A 81 -1.15 -4.29 -17.87
C LYS A 81 -2.04 -4.51 -16.64
N SER A 82 -1.72 -5.48 -15.80
CA SER A 82 -2.50 -5.86 -14.62
C SER A 82 -2.36 -4.80 -13.53
N GLU A 83 -3.44 -4.05 -13.30
CA GLU A 83 -3.51 -3.11 -12.19
C GLU A 83 -3.26 -3.79 -10.84
N ALA A 84 -3.74 -5.03 -10.68
CA ALA A 84 -3.53 -5.81 -9.47
C ALA A 84 -2.03 -6.10 -9.26
N TRP A 85 -1.31 -6.53 -10.29
CA TRP A 85 0.14 -6.73 -10.18
C TRP A 85 0.89 -5.44 -9.79
N GLN A 86 0.54 -4.31 -10.43
CA GLN A 86 1.14 -3.02 -10.13
C GLN A 86 0.90 -2.61 -8.67
N ARG A 87 -0.35 -2.71 -8.19
CA ARG A 87 -0.74 -2.38 -6.81
C ARG A 87 -0.09 -3.29 -5.78
N ASN A 88 -0.01 -4.59 -6.07
CA ASN A 88 0.62 -5.56 -5.19
C ASN A 88 2.08 -5.19 -4.91
N SER A 89 2.81 -4.74 -5.94
CA SER A 89 4.19 -4.27 -5.81
C SER A 89 4.31 -2.98 -4.97
N ILE A 90 3.33 -2.08 -5.07
CA ILE A 90 3.28 -0.86 -4.26
C ILE A 90 3.01 -1.18 -2.78
N TYR A 91 2.07 -2.08 -2.50
CA TYR A 91 1.78 -2.48 -1.12
C TYR A 91 2.96 -3.22 -0.49
N GLU A 92 3.66 -4.06 -1.25
CA GLU A 92 4.90 -4.69 -0.81
C GLU A 92 5.96 -3.64 -0.46
N ALA A 93 6.12 -2.60 -1.28
CA ALA A 93 7.06 -1.51 -1.01
C ALA A 93 6.73 -0.79 0.31
N PHE A 94 5.45 -0.49 0.57
CA PHE A 94 5.04 0.11 1.84
C PHE A 94 5.30 -0.82 3.02
N ILE A 95 4.91 -2.10 2.93
CA ILE A 95 5.16 -3.10 3.98
C ILE A 95 6.64 -3.12 4.35
N LEU A 96 7.52 -3.25 3.36
CA LEU A 96 8.97 -3.26 3.59
C LEU A 96 9.51 -1.93 4.12
N ALA A 97 8.97 -0.79 3.67
CA ALA A 97 9.33 0.52 4.19
C ALA A 97 8.96 0.68 5.66
N PHE A 98 7.79 0.20 6.07
CA PHE A 98 7.36 0.23 7.47
C PHE A 98 8.20 -0.71 8.33
N LEU A 99 8.35 -1.98 7.92
CA LEU A 99 9.10 -2.99 8.66
C LEU A 99 10.60 -2.67 8.76
N SER A 100 11.17 -2.01 7.75
CA SER A 100 12.60 -1.68 7.76
C SER A 100 12.84 -0.29 8.33
N TYR A 101 12.32 0.77 7.72
CA TYR A 101 12.65 2.15 8.10
C TYR A 101 11.82 2.66 9.27
N LYS A 102 10.49 2.54 9.22
CA LYS A 102 9.63 3.20 10.22
C LYS A 102 9.73 2.55 11.60
N MET A 103 9.78 1.21 11.64
CA MET A 103 10.05 0.49 12.88
C MET A 103 11.44 0.82 13.45
N THR A 104 12.49 0.87 12.61
CA THR A 104 13.83 1.28 13.06
C THR A 104 13.83 2.71 13.62
N GLN A 105 13.26 3.66 12.89
CA GLN A 105 13.27 5.08 13.25
C GLN A 105 12.53 5.36 14.57
N LEU A 106 11.46 4.61 14.85
CA LEU A 106 10.70 4.73 16.10
C LEU A 106 11.14 3.76 17.20
N GLY A 107 12.17 2.94 16.97
CA GLY A 107 12.76 2.04 17.96
C GLY A 107 11.89 0.83 18.33
N TYR A 108 11.14 0.27 17.39
CA TYR A 108 10.33 -0.94 17.60
C TYR A 108 11.00 -2.17 16.99
N ASP A 109 11.33 -3.16 17.83
CA ASP A 109 11.83 -4.46 17.35
C ASP A 109 10.69 -5.34 16.78
N TYR A 110 9.52 -5.24 17.40
CA TYR A 110 8.31 -5.94 16.98
C TYR A 110 7.05 -5.16 17.33
N LEU A 111 5.97 -5.42 16.59
CA LEU A 111 4.64 -4.86 16.82
C LEU A 111 3.58 -5.93 16.55
N GLU A 112 2.56 -6.00 17.39
CA GLU A 112 1.46 -6.96 17.20
C GLU A 112 0.36 -6.36 16.33
N SER A 113 -0.12 -7.16 15.36
CA SER A 113 -1.27 -6.82 14.53
C SER A 113 -2.54 -6.65 15.36
N LYS A 114 -3.41 -5.72 14.95
CA LYS A 114 -4.74 -5.52 15.56
C LYS A 114 -5.85 -6.21 14.77
N LYS A 115 -5.64 -6.51 13.49
CA LYS A 115 -6.68 -7.03 12.58
C LYS A 115 -6.44 -8.46 12.11
N ILE A 116 -5.18 -8.88 12.02
CA ILE A 116 -4.77 -10.21 11.59
C ILE A 116 -4.40 -11.01 12.85
N PRO A 117 -5.16 -12.06 13.23
CA PRO A 117 -4.89 -12.86 14.41
C PRO A 117 -3.51 -13.49 14.37
N GLU A 118 -2.82 -13.54 15.52
CA GLU A 118 -1.51 -14.19 15.71
C GLU A 118 -0.38 -13.62 14.83
N GLN A 119 -0.61 -12.50 14.15
CA GLN A 119 0.40 -11.85 13.33
C GLN A 119 1.25 -10.90 14.17
N THR A 120 2.56 -11.13 14.16
CA THR A 120 3.56 -10.19 14.69
C THR A 120 4.38 -9.63 13.53
N TYR A 121 4.52 -8.31 13.50
CA TYR A 121 5.41 -7.58 12.62
C TYR A 121 6.79 -7.48 13.26
N ILE A 122 7.83 -7.87 12.53
CA ILE A 122 9.20 -7.91 13.03
C ILE A 122 10.03 -6.96 12.18
N ILE A 123 10.88 -6.17 12.83
CA ILE A 123 11.79 -5.25 12.18
C ILE A 123 12.70 -5.97 11.18
N TYR A 124 12.90 -5.36 10.02
CA TYR A 124 13.80 -5.82 8.98
C TYR A 124 15.02 -4.91 8.87
N ASN A 125 16.14 -5.47 8.39
CA ASN A 125 17.31 -4.67 8.08
C ASN A 125 16.99 -3.67 6.96
N LEU A 126 17.46 -2.43 7.07
CA LEU A 126 17.25 -1.36 6.08
C LEU A 126 17.58 -1.79 4.64
N SER A 127 18.63 -2.60 4.47
CA SER A 127 19.07 -3.12 3.17
C SER A 127 17.99 -3.94 2.46
N ILE A 128 17.12 -4.65 3.18
CA ILE A 128 16.06 -5.47 2.58
C ILE A 128 15.13 -4.60 1.72
N PHE A 129 14.72 -3.44 2.24
CA PHE A 129 13.87 -2.53 1.48
C PHE A 129 14.63 -1.84 0.34
N ASP A 130 15.88 -1.43 0.55
CA ASP A 130 16.68 -0.78 -0.49
C ASP A 130 17.00 -1.74 -1.67
N ASP A 131 17.32 -3.00 -1.38
CA ASP A 131 17.54 -4.03 -2.39
C ASP A 131 16.25 -4.37 -3.14
N PHE A 132 15.12 -4.44 -2.44
CA PHE A 132 13.80 -4.59 -3.06
C PHE A 132 13.53 -3.46 -4.06
N VAL A 133 13.76 -2.20 -3.68
CA VAL A 133 13.59 -1.05 -4.59
C VAL A 133 14.49 -1.23 -5.82
N GLY A 134 15.77 -1.55 -5.61
CA GLY A 134 16.73 -1.77 -6.69
C GLY A 134 16.32 -2.91 -7.65
N TYR A 135 15.75 -3.99 -7.13
CA TYR A 135 15.19 -5.08 -7.91
C TYR A 135 13.97 -4.64 -8.73
N ARG A 136 12.99 -3.97 -8.10
CA ARG A 136 11.76 -3.52 -8.77
C ARG A 136 12.01 -2.50 -9.88
N GLN A 137 13.06 -1.68 -9.80
CA GLN A 137 13.41 -0.77 -10.90
C GLN A 137 13.80 -1.51 -12.18
N LYS A 138 14.36 -2.72 -12.06
CA LYS A 138 14.77 -3.57 -13.19
C LYS A 138 13.66 -4.51 -13.68
N ASP A 139 12.53 -4.58 -12.98
CA ASP A 139 11.42 -5.47 -13.31
C ASP A 139 10.66 -4.94 -14.54
N GLU A 140 10.76 -5.64 -15.67
CA GLU A 140 10.11 -5.26 -16.93
C GLU A 140 8.59 -5.46 -16.91
N THR A 141 8.08 -6.16 -15.90
CA THR A 141 6.64 -6.36 -15.70
C THR A 141 5.98 -5.21 -14.93
N LEU A 142 6.76 -4.21 -14.51
CA LEU A 142 6.26 -2.99 -13.88
C LEU A 142 6.33 -1.81 -14.85
N ASN A 143 5.25 -1.03 -14.89
CA ASN A 143 5.24 0.21 -15.67
C ASN A 143 5.99 1.33 -14.94
N ASN A 144 6.33 2.39 -15.68
CA ASN A 144 7.11 3.51 -15.14
C ASN A 144 6.42 4.22 -13.98
N ASN A 145 5.08 4.37 -14.02
CA ASN A 145 4.35 5.02 -12.93
C ASN A 145 4.51 4.26 -11.61
N THR A 146 4.43 2.93 -11.64
CA THR A 146 4.65 2.09 -10.46
C THR A 146 6.08 2.20 -9.96
N LYS A 147 7.06 2.17 -10.87
CA LYS A 147 8.49 2.31 -10.54
C LYS A 147 8.80 3.66 -9.89
N ASP A 148 8.31 4.74 -10.48
CA ASP A 148 8.45 6.10 -9.96
C ASP A 148 7.81 6.20 -8.57
N TYR A 149 6.64 5.60 -8.37
CA TYR A 149 5.99 5.64 -7.07
C TYR A 149 6.75 4.85 -6.01
N ILE A 150 7.34 3.70 -6.34
CA ILE A 150 8.21 2.96 -5.42
C ILE A 150 9.44 3.81 -5.00
N LEU A 151 10.00 4.61 -5.91
CA LEU A 151 11.07 5.56 -5.57
C LEU A 151 10.58 6.67 -4.62
N GLU A 152 9.37 7.17 -4.81
CA GLU A 152 8.75 8.13 -3.89
C GLU A 152 8.50 7.52 -2.50
N ILE A 153 8.08 6.25 -2.43
CA ILE A 153 7.99 5.50 -1.16
C ILE A 153 9.37 5.39 -0.52
N GLN A 154 10.43 5.13 -1.30
CA GLN A 154 11.79 5.07 -0.76
C GLN A 154 12.23 6.40 -0.15
N LYS A 155 11.98 7.51 -0.85
CA LYS A 155 12.24 8.86 -0.33
C LYS A 155 11.43 9.12 0.94
N TRP A 156 10.14 8.76 0.96
CA TRP A 156 9.26 8.88 2.12
C TRP A 156 9.73 8.04 3.32
N ALA A 157 10.23 6.83 3.07
CA ALA A 157 10.74 5.92 4.09
C ALA A 157 11.97 6.51 4.79
N LYS A 158 12.85 7.14 4.01
CA LYS A 158 14.11 7.74 4.50
C LYS A 158 13.94 9.07 5.22
N LYS A 159 12.79 9.75 5.08
CA LYS A 159 12.50 10.95 5.88
C LYS A 159 12.48 10.58 7.37
N GLU A 160 13.16 11.38 8.18
CA GLU A 160 13.16 11.24 9.63
C GLU A 160 11.77 11.47 10.20
N VAL A 161 11.40 10.70 11.22
CA VAL A 161 10.17 10.91 11.98
C VAL A 161 10.46 11.99 13.02
N ILE A 162 9.74 13.11 12.95
CA ILE A 162 9.89 14.20 13.92
C ILE A 162 9.12 13.81 15.19
N HIS A 163 9.82 13.70 16.31
CA HIS A 163 9.21 13.56 17.63
C HIS A 163 8.75 14.94 18.12
N GLU A 164 7.43 15.11 18.30
CA GLU A 164 6.84 16.29 18.97
C GLU A 164 6.87 16.13 20.49
#